data_AF-X1EZH9-F1
#
_entry.id   AF-X1EZH9-F1
#
_cell.length_a   1.000
_cell.length_b   1.000
_cell.length_c   1.000
_cell.angle_alpha   90.00
_cell.angle_beta   90.00
_cell.angle_gamma   90.00
#
_symmetry.space_group_name_H-M   'P 1'
#
loop_
_entity.id
_entity.type
_entity.pdbx_description
1 polymer ?
#
loop_
_entity_poly.entity_id
_entity_poly.type
_entity_poly.pdbx_seq_one_letter_code
_entity_poly.pdbx_strand_id
1 'polypeptide(L)'
;MFAWLLARHSEGSFIVRIEDTDVARKVEGAVEAILDSLRWLGLDWDEGPYFQSQRLELYREAARRLVTQGDAYHCCCSPQRLAEMRAEQVRRKQPPGYDRRCRELSQEERDKKEAEGITPVVRFKTPLEGQTKFGDLIWG
;
A
#
# COMPACT_ATOMS: atom_id res chain seq x y z
N MET A 1 20.63 -8.52 -3.50
CA MET A 1 22.09 -8.29 -3.37
C MET A 1 22.43 -7.00 -2.63
N PHE A 2 22.05 -5.79 -3.10
CA PHE A 2 22.46 -4.53 -2.45
C PHE A 2 22.06 -4.40 -0.97
N ALA A 3 20.83 -4.77 -0.62
CA ALA A 3 20.40 -4.76 0.79
C ALA A 3 21.27 -5.65 1.69
N TRP A 4 21.67 -6.83 1.19
CA TRP A 4 22.56 -7.75 1.91
C TRP A 4 23.97 -7.17 2.05
N LEU A 5 24.55 -6.67 0.96
CA LEU A 5 25.89 -6.05 0.98
C LEU A 5 25.98 -4.87 1.94
N LEU A 6 24.96 -4.01 1.92
CA LEU A 6 24.89 -2.86 2.83
C LEU A 6 24.78 -3.32 4.29
N ALA A 7 23.92 -4.29 4.58
CA ALA A 7 23.80 -4.84 5.93
C ALA A 7 25.14 -5.42 6.43
N ARG A 8 25.84 -6.21 5.61
CA ARG A 8 27.15 -6.78 5.99
C ARG A 8 28.23 -5.71 6.16
N HIS A 9 28.26 -4.72 5.27
CA HIS A 9 29.24 -3.64 5.35
C HIS A 9 29.04 -2.76 6.59
N SER A 10 27.79 -2.59 7.04
CA SER A 10 27.44 -1.73 8.17
C SER A 10 27.16 -2.51 9.46
N GLU A 11 27.53 -3.79 9.54
CA GLU A 11 27.27 -4.67 10.70
C GLU A 11 25.79 -4.68 11.15
N GLY A 12 24.88 -4.54 10.18
CA GLY A 12 23.43 -4.53 10.40
C GLY A 12 22.74 -5.83 10.00
N SER A 13 21.41 -5.85 10.13
CA SER A 13 20.57 -7.01 9.81
C SER A 13 19.99 -6.95 8.39
N PHE A 14 20.05 -8.07 7.67
CA PHE A 14 19.31 -8.31 6.44
C PHE A 14 18.01 -9.07 6.77
N ILE A 15 16.86 -8.42 6.55
CA ILE A 15 15.54 -8.94 6.90
C ILE A 15 14.80 -9.38 5.64
N VAL A 16 14.25 -10.59 5.65
CA VAL A 16 13.37 -11.09 4.58
C VAL A 16 11.91 -10.99 4.99
N ARG A 17 11.12 -10.25 4.20
CA ARG A 17 9.66 -10.15 4.34
C ARG A 17 8.97 -10.51 3.04
N ILE A 18 8.04 -11.46 3.11
CA ILE A 18 7.23 -11.94 2.00
C ILE A 18 5.94 -11.13 1.95
N GLU A 19 5.73 -10.43 0.82
CA GLU A 19 4.57 -9.56 0.56
C GLU A 19 3.44 -10.38 -0.09
N ASP A 20 2.74 -11.20 0.70
CA ASP A 20 1.73 -12.17 0.24
C ASP A 20 0.28 -11.74 0.51
N THR A 21 0.02 -10.43 0.63
CA THR A 21 -1.32 -9.89 0.91
C THR A 21 -2.26 -9.94 -0.29
N ASP A 22 -1.72 -9.95 -1.52
CA ASP A 22 -2.51 -10.07 -2.74
C ASP A 22 -2.66 -11.54 -3.17
N VAL A 23 -3.68 -12.18 -2.61
CA VAL A 23 -3.97 -13.60 -2.85
C VAL A 23 -4.26 -13.89 -4.33
N ALA A 24 -4.83 -12.94 -5.07
CA ALA A 24 -5.18 -13.13 -6.49
C ALA A 24 -3.95 -13.23 -7.39
N ARG A 25 -2.79 -12.72 -6.95
CA ARG A 25 -1.51 -12.78 -7.66
C ARG A 25 -0.56 -13.85 -7.11
N LYS A 26 -1.00 -14.67 -6.15
CA LYS A 26 -0.15 -15.71 -5.57
C LYS A 26 0.18 -16.77 -6.62
N VAL A 27 1.46 -17.06 -6.77
CA VAL A 27 1.97 -18.14 -7.61
C VAL A 27 2.50 -19.25 -6.69
N GLU A 28 2.00 -20.46 -6.91
CA GLU A 28 2.45 -21.64 -6.16
C GLU A 28 3.95 -21.87 -6.36
N GLY A 29 4.67 -22.19 -5.28
CA GLY A 29 6.12 -22.41 -5.32
C GLY A 29 6.98 -21.14 -5.41
N ALA A 30 6.39 -19.96 -5.60
CA ALA A 30 7.16 -18.73 -5.79
C ALA A 30 7.94 -18.31 -4.53
N VAL A 31 7.36 -18.52 -3.35
CA VAL A 31 8.05 -18.19 -2.08
C VAL A 31 9.25 -19.11 -1.89
N GLU A 32 9.06 -20.40 -2.11
CA GLU A 32 10.09 -21.43 -2.02
C GLU A 32 11.24 -21.11 -2.98
N ALA A 33 10.91 -20.83 -4.25
CA ALA A 33 11.90 -20.46 -5.27
C ALA A 33 12.70 -19.20 -4.90
N ILE A 34 12.05 -18.19 -4.30
CA ILE A 34 12.74 -16.98 -3.80
C ILE A 34 13.73 -17.35 -2.68
N LEU A 35 13.27 -18.11 -1.67
CA LEU A 35 14.09 -18.47 -0.52
C LEU A 35 15.25 -19.40 -0.90
N ASP A 36 15.01 -20.34 -1.81
CA ASP A 36 16.04 -21.22 -2.37
C ASP A 36 17.08 -20.44 -3.16
N SER A 37 16.66 -19.47 -3.97
CA SER A 37 17.57 -18.61 -4.73
C SER A 37 18.47 -17.78 -3.80
N LEU A 38 17.92 -17.25 -2.71
CA LEU A 38 18.70 -16.52 -1.70
C LEU A 38 19.76 -17.41 -1.05
N ARG A 39 19.37 -18.63 -0.62
CA ARG A 39 20.29 -19.62 -0.06
C ARG A 39 21.39 -20.02 -1.05
N TRP A 40 21.02 -20.31 -2.28
CA TRP A 40 21.96 -20.72 -3.33
C TRP A 40 23.02 -19.64 -3.62
N LEU A 41 22.63 -18.37 -3.56
CA LEU A 41 23.53 -17.23 -3.72
C LEU A 41 24.38 -16.91 -2.48
N GLY A 42 24.18 -17.62 -1.35
CA GLY A 42 24.83 -17.32 -0.07
C GLY A 42 24.34 -16.00 0.57
N LEU A 43 23.13 -15.57 0.24
CA LEU A 43 22.51 -14.36 0.78
C LEU A 43 21.69 -14.69 2.03
N ASP A 44 22.38 -15.11 3.09
CA ASP A 44 21.75 -15.42 4.38
C ASP A 44 21.07 -14.17 4.98
N TRP A 45 19.90 -14.37 5.58
CA TRP A 45 19.15 -13.33 6.27
C TRP A 45 19.15 -13.55 7.78
N ASP A 46 19.19 -12.45 8.52
CA ASP A 46 19.29 -12.44 9.97
C ASP A 46 17.91 -12.55 10.64
N GLU A 47 16.85 -12.08 9.95
CA GLU A 47 15.48 -12.16 10.44
C GLU A 47 14.49 -12.58 9.34
N GLY A 48 13.46 -13.34 9.74
CA GLY A 48 12.39 -13.83 8.87
C GLY A 48 12.56 -15.28 8.40
N PRO A 49 11.84 -15.72 7.35
CA PRO A 49 10.92 -14.91 6.54
C PRO A 49 9.66 -14.52 7.32
N TYR A 50 9.34 -13.23 7.35
CA TYR A 50 8.06 -12.73 7.88
C TYR A 50 7.01 -12.68 6.76
N PHE A 51 5.80 -13.20 7.01
CA PHE A 51 4.70 -13.17 6.04
C PHE A 51 3.70 -12.07 6.38
N GLN A 52 3.36 -11.22 5.42
CA GLN A 52 2.41 -10.14 5.66
C GLN A 52 0.99 -10.66 5.93
N SER A 53 0.58 -11.75 5.29
CA SER A 53 -0.72 -12.38 5.52
C SER A 53 -0.96 -12.77 6.98
N GLN A 54 0.10 -12.98 7.75
CA GLN A 54 0.07 -13.29 9.19
C GLN A 54 0.00 -12.03 10.07
N ARG A 55 0.05 -10.83 9.48
CA ARG A 55 0.19 -9.55 10.19
C ARG A 55 -0.97 -8.57 9.91
N LEU A 56 -2.09 -9.08 9.37
CA LEU A 56 -3.21 -8.25 8.92
C LEU A 56 -3.79 -7.33 10.01
N GLU A 57 -3.77 -7.75 11.27
CA GLU A 57 -4.26 -6.91 12.37
C GLU A 57 -3.46 -5.62 12.55
N LEU A 58 -2.12 -5.67 12.38
CA LEU A 58 -1.28 -4.47 12.46
C LEU A 58 -1.68 -3.44 11.39
N TYR A 59 -2.05 -3.90 10.19
CA TYR A 59 -2.48 -3.04 9.10
C TYR A 59 -3.89 -2.48 9.36
N ARG A 60 -4.80 -3.29 9.90
CA ARG A 60 -6.14 -2.85 10.30
C ARG A 60 -6.07 -1.80 11.40
N GLU A 61 -5.22 -1.98 12.40
CA GLU A 61 -4.97 -1.00 13.46
C GLU A 61 -4.39 0.31 12.91
N ALA A 62 -3.37 0.23 12.05
CA ALA A 62 -2.79 1.41 11.42
C ALA A 62 -3.83 2.18 10.57
N ALA A 63 -4.64 1.48 9.78
CA ALA A 63 -5.70 2.07 8.98
C ALA A 63 -6.77 2.75 9.85
N ARG A 64 -7.22 2.07 10.93
CA ARG A 64 -8.16 2.65 11.91
C ARG A 64 -7.59 3.94 12.52
N ARG A 65 -6.33 3.90 12.97
CA ARG A 65 -5.66 5.07 13.56
C ARG A 65 -5.63 6.25 12.60
N LEU A 66 -5.24 6.03 11.34
CA LEU A 66 -5.20 7.09 10.32
C LEU A 66 -6.59 7.68 10.05
N VAL A 67 -7.64 6.86 10.01
CA VAL A 67 -9.02 7.35 9.84
C VAL A 67 -9.45 8.17 11.05
N THR A 68 -9.22 7.68 12.27
CA THR A 68 -9.57 8.38 13.52
C THR A 68 -8.85 9.73 13.65
N GLN A 69 -7.60 9.83 13.19
CA GLN A 69 -6.82 11.07 13.23
C GLN A 69 -7.16 12.05 12.08
N GLY A 70 -7.98 11.64 11.11
CA GLY A 70 -8.33 12.46 9.95
C GLY A 70 -7.32 12.42 8.80
N ASP A 71 -6.24 11.65 8.93
CA ASP A 71 -5.21 11.42 7.91
C ASP A 71 -5.65 10.41 6.84
N ALA A 72 -6.79 9.75 7.02
CA ALA A 72 -7.43 8.91 6.04
C ALA A 72 -8.96 9.04 6.09
N TYR A 73 -9.64 8.60 5.04
CA TYR A 73 -11.10 8.63 4.95
C TYR A 73 -11.64 7.42 4.20
N HIS A 74 -12.90 7.10 4.49
CA HIS A 74 -13.64 6.06 3.79
C HIS A 74 -14.09 6.56 2.42
N CYS A 75 -13.87 5.73 1.40
CA CYS A 75 -14.28 5.98 0.03
C CYS A 75 -15.20 4.87 -0.46
N CYS A 76 -16.43 5.25 -0.82
CA CYS A 76 -17.46 4.35 -1.33
C CYS A 76 -17.59 4.45 -2.86
N CYS A 77 -16.55 4.88 -3.58
CA CYS A 77 -16.60 4.96 -5.04
C CYS A 77 -16.56 3.55 -5.64
N SER A 78 -17.54 3.23 -6.48
CA SER A 78 -17.57 1.96 -7.20
C SER A 78 -16.43 1.85 -8.22
N PRO A 79 -15.96 0.63 -8.56
CA PRO A 79 -15.00 0.41 -9.63
C PRO A 79 -15.44 1.02 -10.96
N GLN A 80 -16.74 0.97 -11.28
CA GLN A 80 -17.34 1.52 -12.50
C GLN A 80 -17.16 3.04 -12.55
N ARG A 81 -17.53 3.75 -11.47
CA ARG A 81 -17.32 5.20 -11.36
C ARG A 81 -15.85 5.57 -11.55
N LEU A 82 -14.95 4.82 -10.93
CA LEU A 82 -13.51 5.06 -11.04
C LEU A 82 -13.00 4.82 -12.47
N ALA A 83 -13.57 3.86 -13.20
CA ALA A 83 -13.26 3.64 -14.61
C ALA A 83 -13.75 4.79 -15.50
N GLU A 84 -14.99 5.24 -15.33
CA GLU A 84 -15.57 6.38 -16.05
C GLU A 84 -14.77 7.68 -15.82
N MET A 85 -14.44 7.95 -14.55
CA MET A 85 -13.60 9.10 -14.17
C MET A 85 -12.25 9.07 -14.88
N ARG A 86 -11.59 7.91 -14.94
CA ARG A 86 -10.31 7.75 -15.66
C ARG A 86 -10.47 7.93 -17.17
N ALA A 87 -11.52 7.37 -17.76
CA ALA A 87 -11.79 7.51 -19.20
C ALA A 87 -11.99 8.98 -19.59
N GLU A 88 -12.72 9.75 -18.77
CA GLU A 88 -12.93 11.18 -19.01
C GLU A 88 -11.64 12.00 -18.82
N GLN A 89 -10.80 11.67 -17.82
CA GLN A 89 -9.48 12.30 -17.66
C GLN A 89 -8.60 12.08 -18.89
N VAL A 90 -8.56 10.85 -19.42
CA VAL A 90 -7.81 10.52 -20.65
C VAL A 90 -8.36 11.31 -21.84
N ARG A 91 -9.68 11.35 -22.02
CA ARG A 91 -10.34 12.12 -23.09
C ARG A 91 -9.97 13.61 -23.02
N ARG A 92 -9.84 14.15 -21.81
CA ARG A 92 -9.44 15.55 -21.55
C ARG A 92 -7.93 15.77 -21.53
N LYS A 93 -7.11 14.74 -21.78
CA LYS A 93 -5.64 14.78 -21.66
C LYS A 93 -5.15 15.27 -20.29
N GLN A 94 -5.91 14.97 -19.24
CA GLN A 94 -5.56 15.28 -17.87
C GLN A 94 -4.72 14.14 -17.26
N PRO A 95 -3.82 14.44 -16.32
CA PRO A 95 -3.15 13.41 -15.55
C PRO A 95 -4.17 12.49 -14.86
N PRO A 96 -4.04 11.16 -15.00
CA PRO A 96 -4.96 10.24 -14.38
C PRO A 96 -4.78 10.27 -12.86
N GLY A 97 -5.89 10.33 -12.11
CA GLY A 97 -5.84 10.40 -10.66
C GLY A 97 -7.21 10.32 -10.03
N TYR A 98 -7.28 9.80 -8.80
CA TYR A 98 -8.55 9.84 -8.08
C TYR A 98 -8.95 11.29 -7.80
N ASP A 99 -10.18 11.64 -8.15
CA ASP A 99 -10.74 12.99 -8.04
C ASP A 99 -11.09 13.41 -6.61
N ARG A 100 -10.77 12.57 -5.61
CA ARG A 100 -10.97 12.86 -4.18
C ARG A 100 -12.44 13.08 -3.81
N ARG A 101 -13.41 12.59 -4.60
CA ARG A 101 -14.84 12.85 -4.36
C ARG A 101 -15.32 12.53 -2.94
N CYS A 102 -14.84 11.43 -2.35
CA CYS A 102 -15.23 11.02 -0.99
C CYS A 102 -14.46 11.73 0.14
N ARG A 103 -13.51 12.62 -0.17
CA ARG A 103 -12.54 13.16 0.81
C ARG A 103 -13.20 13.95 1.94
N GLU A 104 -14.20 14.76 1.59
CA GLU A 104 -14.87 15.69 2.51
C GLU A 104 -16.35 15.33 2.71
N LEU A 105 -16.73 14.06 2.51
CA LEU A 105 -18.11 13.63 2.80
C LEU A 105 -18.45 13.87 4.27
N SER A 106 -19.63 14.43 4.51
CA SER A 106 -20.20 14.58 5.84
C SER A 106 -20.49 13.21 6.47
N GLN A 107 -20.73 13.19 7.79
CA GLN A 107 -21.11 11.94 8.46
C GLN A 107 -22.41 11.38 7.88
N GLU A 108 -23.41 12.24 7.63
CA GLU A 108 -24.69 11.84 7.04
C GLU A 108 -24.53 11.21 5.65
N GLU A 109 -23.66 11.77 4.80
CA GLU A 109 -23.38 11.21 3.48
C GLU A 109 -22.68 9.85 3.56
N ARG A 110 -21.86 9.63 4.59
CA ARG A 110 -21.19 8.34 4.84
C ARG A 110 -22.19 7.31 5.35
N ASP A 111 -23.00 7.66 6.33
CA ASP A 111 -24.02 6.79 6.93
C ASP A 111 -25.02 6.31 5.86
N LYS A 112 -25.44 7.22 4.96
CA LYS A 112 -26.32 6.85 3.84
C LYS A 112 -25.67 5.81 2.91
N LYS A 113 -24.39 5.96 2.59
CA LYS A 113 -23.65 5.03 1.73
C LYS A 113 -23.40 3.68 2.41
N GLU A 114 -23.19 3.69 3.72
CA GLU A 114 -23.07 2.47 4.51
C GLU A 114 -24.40 1.72 4.59
N ALA A 115 -25.52 2.45 4.74
CA ALA A 115 -26.88 1.88 4.70
C ALA A 115 -27.24 1.27 3.33
N GLU A 116 -26.61 1.71 2.24
CA GLU A 116 -26.70 1.09 0.90
C GLU A 116 -25.91 -0.23 0.79
N GLY A 117 -25.28 -0.71 1.87
CA GLY A 117 -24.50 -1.95 1.91
C GLY A 117 -23.13 -1.85 1.25
N ILE A 118 -22.65 -0.62 0.97
CA ILE A 118 -21.36 -0.42 0.31
C ILE A 118 -20.23 -0.57 1.34
N THR A 119 -19.35 -1.55 1.13
CA THR A 119 -18.11 -1.65 1.91
C THR A 119 -17.09 -0.62 1.42
N PRO A 120 -16.72 0.39 2.22
CA PRO A 120 -15.77 1.41 1.79
C PRO A 120 -14.34 0.89 1.77
N VAL A 121 -13.52 1.46 0.89
CA VAL A 121 -12.05 1.37 1.01
C VAL A 121 -11.52 2.53 1.85
N VAL A 122 -10.36 2.36 2.48
CA VAL A 122 -9.65 3.45 3.17
C VAL A 122 -8.71 4.13 2.19
N ARG A 123 -8.76 5.46 2.08
CA ARG A 123 -7.82 6.26 1.29
C ARG A 123 -7.06 7.22 2.19
N PHE A 124 -5.76 7.34 1.97
CA PHE A 124 -4.94 8.34 2.64
C PHE A 124 -5.34 9.77 2.20
N LYS A 125 -5.43 10.69 3.15
CA LYS A 125 -5.80 12.10 2.96
C LYS A 125 -4.56 12.93 2.67
N THR A 126 -3.85 12.61 1.59
CA THR A 126 -2.63 13.35 1.16
C THR A 126 -2.91 14.86 1.14
N PRO A 127 -2.05 15.71 1.70
CA PRO A 127 -2.16 17.16 1.60
C PRO A 127 -2.38 17.61 0.15
N LEU A 128 -3.24 18.63 -0.03
CA LEU A 128 -3.53 19.17 -1.38
C LEU A 128 -2.43 20.12 -1.87
N GLU A 129 -1.70 20.70 -0.91
CA GLU A 129 -0.67 21.69 -1.11
C GLU A 129 0.55 21.32 -0.28
N GLY A 130 1.66 22.00 -0.57
CA GLY A 130 2.95 21.74 0.04
C GLY A 130 3.86 20.88 -0.85
N GLN A 131 5.01 20.52 -0.30
CA GLN A 131 6.03 19.77 -1.00
C GLN A 131 6.59 18.68 -0.11
N THR A 132 6.68 17.46 -0.63
CA THR A 132 7.40 16.36 0.00
C THR A 132 8.84 16.39 -0.51
N LYS A 133 9.80 16.50 0.41
CA LYS A 133 11.24 16.38 0.12
C LYS A 133 11.84 15.33 1.03
N PHE A 134 12.76 14.55 0.50
CA PHE A 134 13.63 13.65 1.25
C PHE A 134 14.95 13.56 0.49
N GLY A 135 16.06 13.34 1.21
CA GLY A 135 17.36 13.09 0.59
C GLY A 135 17.45 11.63 0.18
N ASP A 136 17.48 11.36 -1.11
CA ASP A 136 17.61 10.00 -1.62
C ASP A 136 19.09 9.61 -1.68
N LEU A 137 19.45 8.43 -1.18
CA LEU A 137 20.85 8.00 -1.11
C LEU A 137 21.53 7.84 -2.48
N ILE A 138 20.76 7.66 -3.56
CA ILE A 138 21.27 7.48 -4.92
C ILE A 138 21.06 8.74 -5.75
N TRP A 139 19.89 9.36 -5.64
CA TRP A 139 19.48 10.47 -6.51
C TRP A 139 19.75 11.86 -5.93
N GLY A 140 20.08 11.97 -4.63
CA GLY A 140 20.30 13.24 -3.94
C GLY A 140 19.01 13.87 -3.44
#